data_AF-A0A7X0BPN6-F1
#
_entry.id   AF-A0A7X0BPN6-F1
#
_cell.length_a   1.000
_cell.length_b   1.000
_cell.length_c   1.000
_cell.angle_alpha   90.00
_cell.angle_beta   90.00
_cell.angle_gamma   90.00
#
_symmetry.space_group_name_H-M   'P 1'
#
loop_
_entity.id
_entity.type
_entity.pdbx_description
1 polymer ?
#
loop_
_entity_poly.entity_id
_entity_poly.type
_entity_poly.pdbx_seq_one_letter_code
_entity_poly.pdbx_strand_id
1 'polypeptide(L)'
;MKKHAIAIALTSLFFAAGASAVDLPQGGVITTAACPTLGEDVTIQTSNGVLAAYACNEAANAAAVSTCHNAGSRKSRVYQCVSTDPGADAQVGTADDSWNNASCPNGDGSTQVAGQFTITADYSGFVVNTRGGGVAGQALGGNCTSGTVGAILPY
;
A
#
# COMPACT_ATOMS: atom_id res chain seq x y z
N MET A 1 -8.43 35.84 50.41
CA MET A 1 -8.23 36.03 48.95
C MET A 1 -8.04 34.65 48.31
N LYS A 2 -9.10 34.08 47.73
CA LYS A 2 -9.08 32.74 47.10
C LYS A 2 -8.72 32.90 45.62
N LYS A 3 -7.63 32.26 45.19
CA LYS A 3 -7.15 32.29 43.79
C LYS A 3 -7.79 31.12 43.04
N HIS A 4 -8.57 31.42 42.00
CA HIS A 4 -9.13 30.42 41.10
C HIS A 4 -8.12 30.15 39.98
N ALA A 5 -7.57 28.94 39.93
CA ALA A 5 -6.78 28.46 38.80
C ALA A 5 -7.74 27.92 37.74
N ILE A 6 -7.84 28.60 36.60
CA ILE A 6 -8.60 28.13 35.43
C ILE A 6 -7.59 27.46 34.50
N ALA A 7 -7.64 26.14 34.42
CA ALA A 7 -6.91 25.35 33.44
C ALA A 7 -7.77 25.25 32.18
N ILE A 8 -7.34 25.91 31.10
CA ILE A 8 -7.95 25.76 29.78
C ILE A 8 -7.24 24.59 29.08
N ALA A 9 -7.89 23.43 29.05
CA ALA A 9 -7.46 22.30 28.25
C ALA A 9 -7.90 22.55 26.79
N LEU A 10 -6.95 22.94 25.94
CA LEU A 10 -7.15 23.08 24.50
C LEU A 10 -7.00 21.69 23.86
N THR A 11 -8.10 20.96 23.70
CA THR A 11 -8.13 19.72 22.93
C THR A 11 -8.16 20.06 21.44
N SER A 12 -6.99 20.05 20.80
CA SER A 12 -6.90 20.07 19.33
C SER A 12 -7.29 18.70 18.78
N LEU A 13 -8.47 18.62 18.14
CA LEU A 13 -8.80 17.52 17.25
C LEU A 13 -7.88 17.58 16.03
N PHE A 14 -6.86 16.74 16.01
CA PHE A 14 -6.12 16.44 14.79
C PHE A 14 -6.98 15.48 13.95
N PHE A 15 -7.52 15.98 12.84
CA PHE A 15 -8.04 15.12 11.78
C PHE A 15 -6.84 14.46 11.10
N ALA A 16 -6.57 13.20 11.43
CA ALA A 16 -5.65 12.39 10.65
C ALA A 16 -6.30 12.15 9.28
N ALA A 17 -5.71 12.72 8.22
CA ALA A 17 -6.02 12.32 6.86
C ALA A 17 -5.57 10.87 6.69
N GLY A 18 -6.52 9.94 6.80
CA GLY A 18 -6.26 8.52 6.52
C GLY A 18 -6.06 8.35 5.03
N ALA A 19 -5.09 7.52 4.64
CA ALA A 19 -5.07 7.01 3.29
C ALA A 19 -6.33 6.16 3.05
N SER A 20 -6.88 6.27 1.84
CA SER A 20 -8.02 5.49 1.42
C SER A 20 -7.70 4.86 0.08
N ALA A 21 -7.81 3.53 -0.01
CA ALA A 21 -7.81 2.82 -1.27
C ALA A 21 -9.01 3.23 -2.11
N VAL A 22 -8.78 3.64 -3.35
CA VAL A 22 -9.80 4.04 -4.32
C VAL A 22 -9.63 3.21 -5.57
N ASP A 23 -10.74 2.73 -6.13
CA ASP A 23 -10.73 2.06 -7.43
C ASP A 23 -10.15 2.98 -8.51
N LEU A 24 -9.36 2.42 -9.42
CA LEU A 24 -8.88 3.19 -10.55
C LEU A 24 -10.08 3.61 -11.43
N PRO A 25 -10.28 4.92 -11.67
CA PRO A 25 -11.44 5.40 -12.41
C PRO A 25 -11.43 4.92 -13.87
N GLN A 26 -12.61 4.94 -14.49
CA GLN A 26 -12.75 4.59 -15.91
C GLN A 26 -11.88 5.53 -16.77
N GLY A 27 -10.99 4.95 -17.59
CA GLY A 27 -10.00 5.69 -18.37
C GLY A 27 -8.62 5.79 -17.69
N GLY A 28 -8.51 5.39 -16.42
CA GLY A 28 -7.23 5.18 -15.74
C GLY A 28 -6.54 6.44 -15.22
N VAL A 29 -7.19 7.59 -15.27
CA VAL A 29 -6.58 8.88 -14.91
C VAL A 29 -6.70 9.12 -13.42
N ILE A 30 -5.57 9.25 -12.73
CA ILE A 30 -5.45 9.72 -11.35
C ILE A 30 -5.05 11.19 -11.41
N THR A 31 -5.95 12.07 -10.97
CA THR A 31 -5.68 13.51 -10.99
C THR A 31 -4.92 13.95 -9.74
N THR A 32 -4.18 15.04 -9.85
CA THR A 32 -3.54 15.73 -8.71
C THR A 32 -4.55 16.16 -7.65
N ALA A 33 -5.82 16.41 -8.02
CA ALA A 33 -6.89 16.71 -7.07
C ALA A 33 -7.32 15.48 -6.25
N ALA A 34 -7.31 14.29 -6.85
CA ALA A 34 -7.63 13.03 -6.18
C ALA A 34 -6.42 12.44 -5.43
N CYS A 35 -5.21 12.78 -5.87
CA CYS A 35 -3.95 12.34 -5.29
C CYS A 35 -2.94 13.50 -5.25
N PRO A 36 -2.98 14.34 -4.20
CA PRO A 36 -2.13 15.54 -4.10
C PRO A 36 -0.62 15.27 -4.02
N THR A 37 -0.21 14.01 -3.80
CA THR A 37 1.19 13.60 -3.82
C THR A 37 1.78 13.52 -5.23
N LEU A 38 0.94 13.51 -6.27
CA LEU A 38 1.40 13.53 -7.66
C LEU A 38 1.78 14.95 -8.12
N GLY A 39 2.85 15.06 -8.89
CA GLY A 39 3.27 16.31 -9.53
C GLY A 39 2.46 16.67 -10.78
N GLU A 40 1.75 15.71 -11.35
CA GLU A 40 0.92 15.83 -12.55
C GLU A 40 -0.14 14.73 -12.58
N ASP A 41 -1.13 14.86 -13.47
CA ASP A 41 -2.14 13.82 -13.66
C ASP A 41 -1.50 12.59 -14.32
N VAL A 42 -1.66 11.42 -13.70
CA VAL A 42 -1.05 10.17 -14.16
C VAL A 42 -2.12 9.26 -14.76
N THR A 43 -1.79 8.59 -15.86
CA THR A 43 -2.68 7.63 -16.51
C THR A 43 -2.16 6.21 -16.38
N ILE A 44 -2.98 5.31 -15.85
CA ILE A 44 -2.71 3.88 -15.74
C ILE A 44 -3.68 3.12 -16.64
N GLN A 45 -3.17 2.54 -17.71
CA GLN A 45 -3.97 1.71 -18.62
C GLN A 45 -3.93 0.25 -18.17
N THR A 46 -5.09 -0.33 -17.88
CA THR A 46 -5.21 -1.74 -17.54
C THR A 46 -5.71 -2.56 -18.73
N SER A 47 -5.25 -3.81 -18.84
CA SER A 47 -5.79 -4.75 -19.81
C SER A 47 -7.18 -5.23 -19.38
N ASN A 48 -7.95 -5.80 -20.32
CA ASN A 48 -9.24 -6.41 -20.01
C ASN A 48 -9.08 -7.47 -18.91
N GLY A 49 -9.97 -7.44 -17.92
CA GLY A 49 -9.96 -8.36 -16.79
C GLY A 49 -8.97 -8.00 -15.67
N VAL A 50 -8.21 -6.90 -15.79
CA VAL A 50 -7.37 -6.37 -14.71
C VAL A 50 -8.14 -5.33 -13.92
N LEU A 51 -8.30 -5.57 -12.62
CA LEU A 51 -8.77 -4.59 -11.65
C LEU A 51 -7.55 -3.89 -11.06
N ALA A 52 -7.68 -2.59 -10.80
CA ALA A 52 -6.65 -1.78 -10.18
C ALA A 52 -7.25 -0.85 -9.13
N ALA A 53 -6.48 -0.58 -8.08
CA ALA A 53 -6.78 0.46 -7.11
C ALA A 53 -5.52 1.29 -6.88
N TYR A 54 -5.71 2.49 -6.35
CA TYR A 54 -4.63 3.35 -5.92
C TYR A 54 -4.92 3.91 -4.53
N ALA A 55 -3.86 4.28 -3.82
CA ALA A 55 -3.95 5.05 -2.58
C ALA A 55 -2.86 6.12 -2.59
N CYS A 56 -3.13 7.20 -1.87
CA CYS A 56 -2.19 8.31 -1.72
C CYS A 56 -2.02 8.64 -0.24
N ASN A 57 -0.79 8.84 0.18
CA ASN A 57 -0.44 9.19 1.55
C ASN A 57 0.37 10.49 1.55
N GLU A 58 -0.33 11.60 1.80
CA GLU A 58 0.27 12.93 1.81
C GLU A 58 1.32 13.10 2.91
N ALA A 59 1.09 12.50 4.08
CA ALA A 59 2.03 12.57 5.20
C ALA A 59 3.38 11.89 4.85
N ALA A 60 3.33 10.82 4.06
CA ALA A 60 4.49 10.07 3.60
C ALA A 60 5.01 10.51 2.22
N ASN A 61 4.37 11.49 1.56
CA ASN A 61 4.62 11.87 0.16
C ASN A 61 4.64 10.64 -0.78
N ALA A 62 3.60 9.82 -0.69
CA ALA A 62 3.55 8.51 -1.35
C ALA A 62 2.31 8.36 -2.24
N ALA A 63 2.46 7.60 -3.31
CA ALA A 63 1.36 7.02 -4.08
C ALA A 63 1.63 5.53 -4.30
N ALA A 64 0.60 4.71 -4.21
CA ALA A 64 0.68 3.27 -4.40
C ALA A 64 -0.42 2.82 -5.35
N VAL A 65 -0.11 1.78 -6.12
CA VAL A 65 -1.03 1.17 -7.08
C VAL A 65 -0.99 -0.33 -6.84
N SER A 66 -2.17 -0.93 -6.78
CA SER A 66 -2.34 -2.37 -6.72
C SER A 66 -3.18 -2.87 -7.88
N THR A 67 -2.93 -4.11 -8.30
CA THR A 67 -3.66 -4.74 -9.40
C THR A 67 -3.91 -6.22 -9.15
N CYS A 68 -4.96 -6.76 -9.74
CA CYS A 68 -5.12 -8.20 -9.91
C CYS A 68 -5.85 -8.52 -11.22
N HIS A 69 -5.71 -9.76 -11.68
CA HIS A 69 -6.43 -10.26 -12.86
C HIS A 69 -7.60 -11.15 -12.41
N ASN A 70 -8.80 -10.93 -12.95
CA ASN A 70 -10.03 -11.66 -12.59
C ASN A 70 -9.98 -13.16 -12.95
N ALA A 71 -9.27 -13.51 -14.02
CA ALA A 71 -8.90 -14.88 -14.39
C ALA A 71 -7.47 -15.27 -13.96
N GLY A 72 -6.91 -14.56 -12.98
CA GLY A 72 -5.59 -14.85 -12.42
C GLY A 72 -5.46 -16.30 -11.95
N SER A 73 -4.27 -16.86 -12.15
CA SER A 73 -3.97 -18.25 -11.73
C SER A 73 -4.06 -18.38 -10.22
N ARG A 74 -4.85 -19.36 -9.76
CA ARG A 74 -4.93 -19.74 -8.35
C ARG A 74 -4.01 -20.89 -7.97
N LYS A 75 -3.05 -21.27 -8.83
CA LYS A 75 -2.09 -22.35 -8.52
C LYS A 75 -1.13 -21.88 -7.45
N SER A 76 -0.70 -22.80 -6.57
CA SER A 76 0.33 -22.50 -5.59
C SER A 76 1.61 -22.04 -6.25
N ARG A 77 2.18 -20.95 -5.72
CA ARG A 77 3.38 -20.30 -6.27
C ARG A 77 4.24 -19.76 -5.14
N VAL A 78 5.55 -19.80 -5.35
CA VAL A 78 6.54 -19.23 -4.45
C VAL A 78 6.82 -17.79 -4.87
N TYR A 79 6.74 -16.88 -3.92
CA TYR A 79 7.04 -15.46 -4.08
C TYR A 79 8.27 -15.10 -3.24
N GLN A 80 9.05 -14.14 -3.72
CA GLN A 80 10.07 -13.51 -2.89
C GLN A 80 9.38 -12.55 -1.92
N CYS A 81 9.95 -12.44 -0.73
CA CYS A 81 9.67 -11.32 0.14
C CYS A 81 10.10 -10.03 -0.56
N VAL A 82 9.26 -9.00 -0.53
CA VAL A 82 9.53 -7.70 -1.14
C VAL A 82 8.88 -6.64 -0.25
N SER A 83 9.64 -5.60 0.09
CA SER A 83 9.10 -4.45 0.82
C SER A 83 8.14 -3.68 -0.09
N THR A 84 6.93 -3.45 0.41
CA THR A 84 5.83 -2.76 -0.27
C THR A 84 5.72 -1.29 0.15
N ASP A 85 6.35 -0.94 1.28
CA ASP A 85 6.63 0.42 1.69
C ASP A 85 7.88 0.40 2.57
N PRO A 86 9.01 0.99 2.15
CA PRO A 86 10.26 1.00 2.91
C PRO A 86 10.25 2.02 4.07
N GLY A 87 9.07 2.28 4.64
CA GLY A 87 8.93 3.18 5.79
C GLY A 87 9.43 4.61 5.55
N ALA A 88 9.63 5.33 6.66
CA ALA A 88 10.04 6.74 6.70
C ALA A 88 11.50 6.98 6.28
N ASP A 89 12.36 5.99 6.46
CA ASP A 89 13.79 6.10 6.16
C ASP A 89 14.14 5.81 4.68
N ALA A 90 13.17 5.31 3.90
CA ALA A 90 13.32 4.90 2.51
C ALA A 90 14.44 3.84 2.30
N GLN A 91 14.79 3.10 3.36
CA GLN A 91 15.77 2.03 3.34
C GLN A 91 15.06 0.69 3.50
N VAL A 92 15.26 -0.20 2.53
CA VAL A 92 14.71 -1.56 2.64
C VAL A 92 15.49 -2.36 3.68
N GLY A 93 14.78 -3.11 4.52
CA GLY A 93 15.32 -4.00 5.55
C GLY A 93 15.29 -3.42 6.96
N THR A 94 14.55 -2.33 7.18
CA THR A 94 14.40 -1.67 8.48
C THR A 94 13.10 -2.09 9.17
N ALA A 95 12.93 -1.66 10.42
CA ALA A 95 11.84 -2.11 11.28
C ALA A 95 10.48 -1.49 10.92
N ASP A 96 10.47 -0.41 10.14
CA ASP A 96 9.28 0.29 9.65
C ASP A 96 8.84 -0.15 8.25
N ASP A 97 9.52 -1.13 7.66
CA ASP A 97 9.13 -1.74 6.40
C ASP A 97 7.80 -2.48 6.49
N SER A 98 6.94 -2.24 5.50
CA SER A 98 5.79 -3.10 5.23
C SER A 98 6.15 -4.14 4.17
N TRP A 99 5.71 -5.38 4.36
CA TRP A 99 6.07 -6.52 3.51
C TRP A 99 4.86 -7.19 2.87
N ASN A 100 5.08 -7.85 1.74
CA ASN A 100 4.04 -8.61 1.03
C ASN A 100 3.56 -9.90 1.70
N ASN A 101 4.18 -10.29 2.82
CA ASN A 101 3.71 -11.36 3.66
C ASN A 101 4.19 -11.16 5.10
N ALA A 102 3.35 -11.52 6.08
CA ALA A 102 3.71 -11.48 7.49
C ALA A 102 4.86 -12.45 7.87
N SER A 103 5.13 -13.47 7.04
CA SER A 103 6.28 -14.37 7.24
C SER A 103 7.59 -13.81 6.68
N CYS A 104 7.58 -12.64 6.05
CA CYS A 104 8.79 -12.01 5.56
C CYS A 104 9.62 -11.45 6.72
N PRO A 105 10.95 -11.33 6.56
CA PRO A 105 11.82 -10.82 7.61
C PRO A 105 11.37 -9.40 8.00
N ASN A 106 11.01 -9.20 9.26
CA ASN A 106 10.91 -7.86 9.84
C ASN A 106 12.32 -7.44 10.22
N GLY A 107 12.81 -6.37 9.59
CA GLY A 107 14.20 -5.91 9.58
C GLY A 107 15.02 -6.27 10.83
N ASP A 108 15.97 -7.19 10.66
CA ASP A 108 17.13 -7.32 11.55
C ASP A 108 18.26 -6.35 11.14
N GLY A 109 17.99 -5.44 10.21
CA GLY A 109 18.97 -4.54 9.62
C GLY A 109 19.87 -5.20 8.57
N SER A 110 19.64 -6.47 8.22
CA SER A 110 20.32 -7.08 7.08
C SER A 110 19.70 -6.59 5.78
N THR A 111 20.52 -5.98 4.93
CA THR A 111 20.16 -5.50 3.59
C THR A 111 19.77 -6.61 2.60
N GLN A 112 19.61 -7.85 3.08
CA GLN A 112 19.20 -8.97 2.26
C GLN A 112 17.74 -9.30 2.49
N VAL A 113 16.98 -9.08 1.42
CA VAL A 113 15.63 -9.53 1.12
C VAL A 113 15.60 -11.07 0.95
N ALA A 114 16.23 -11.81 1.86
CA ALA A 114 16.36 -13.26 1.79
C ALA A 114 15.13 -13.90 2.44
N GLY A 115 14.08 -14.12 1.66
CA GLY A 115 12.87 -14.77 2.14
C GLY A 115 11.96 -15.17 1.00
N GLN A 116 11.31 -16.32 1.17
CA GLN A 116 10.28 -16.79 0.26
C GLN A 116 9.06 -17.21 1.07
N PHE A 117 7.90 -16.98 0.49
CA PHE A 117 6.64 -17.51 1.01
C PHE A 117 5.85 -18.13 -0.14
N THR A 118 4.88 -18.98 0.21
CA THR A 118 4.02 -19.63 -0.76
C THR A 118 2.61 -19.10 -0.62
N ILE A 119 2.07 -18.59 -1.72
CA ILE A 119 0.62 -18.38 -1.84
C ILE A 119 0.03 -19.72 -2.27
N THR A 120 -0.88 -20.27 -1.47
CA THR A 120 -1.49 -21.59 -1.74
C THR A 120 -2.91 -21.41 -2.23
N ALA A 121 -3.21 -21.92 -3.41
CA ALA A 121 -4.58 -22.02 -3.94
C ALA A 121 -5.38 -20.70 -4.02
N ASP A 122 -4.73 -19.54 -4.15
CA ASP A 122 -5.39 -18.21 -4.06
C ASP A 122 -5.02 -17.29 -5.24
N TYR A 123 -5.82 -16.25 -5.47
CA TYR A 123 -5.44 -15.16 -6.36
C TYR A 123 -4.25 -14.41 -5.80
N SER A 124 -3.46 -13.89 -6.72
CA SER A 124 -2.38 -12.97 -6.40
C SER A 124 -2.68 -11.59 -6.96
N GLY A 125 -2.43 -10.57 -6.14
CA GLY A 125 -2.34 -9.19 -6.58
C GLY A 125 -0.89 -8.72 -6.58
N PHE A 126 -0.66 -7.60 -7.24
CA PHE A 126 0.65 -6.96 -7.30
C PHE A 126 0.51 -5.51 -6.86
N VAL A 127 1.40 -5.07 -5.98
CA VAL A 127 1.44 -3.70 -5.47
C VAL A 127 2.81 -3.06 -5.71
N VAL A 128 2.80 -1.76 -5.96
CA VAL A 128 3.98 -0.91 -6.09
C VAL A 128 3.72 0.43 -5.42
N ASN A 129 4.77 1.07 -4.92
CA ASN A 129 4.75 2.35 -4.20
C ASN A 129 5.87 3.26 -4.72
N THR A 130 5.61 4.57 -4.79
CA THR A 130 6.58 5.59 -5.22
C THR A 130 7.72 5.84 -4.22
N ARG A 131 7.58 5.44 -2.95
CA ARG A 131 8.63 5.59 -1.93
C ARG A 131 9.81 4.63 -2.08
N GLY A 132 9.70 3.63 -2.96
CA GLY A 132 10.71 2.61 -3.17
C GLY A 132 10.23 1.23 -2.75
N GLY A 133 11.18 0.31 -2.56
CA GLY A 133 10.90 -1.12 -2.42
C GLY A 133 10.90 -1.82 -3.78
N GLY A 134 9.91 -2.67 -4.04
CA GLY A 134 9.77 -3.36 -5.32
C GLY A 134 8.32 -3.71 -5.68
N VAL A 135 8.12 -4.24 -6.87
CA VAL A 135 6.81 -4.78 -7.27
C VAL A 135 6.59 -6.10 -6.54
N ALA A 136 5.63 -6.11 -5.62
CA ALA A 136 5.45 -7.21 -4.71
C ALA A 136 4.16 -7.97 -5.01
N GLY A 137 4.28 -9.28 -5.23
CA GLY A 137 3.12 -10.16 -5.33
C GLY A 137 2.61 -10.53 -3.93
N GLN A 138 1.29 -10.50 -3.72
CA GLN A 138 0.65 -10.79 -2.44
C GLN A 138 -0.59 -11.66 -2.63
N ALA A 139 -0.98 -12.41 -1.60
CA ALA A 139 -2.24 -13.16 -1.61
C ALA A 139 -3.41 -12.18 -1.45
N LEU A 140 -4.47 -12.34 -2.25
CA LEU A 140 -5.66 -11.49 -2.14
C LEU A 140 -6.62 -11.93 -1.01
N GLY A 141 -6.53 -13.18 -0.57
CA GLY A 141 -7.48 -13.77 0.38
C GLY A 141 -8.86 -14.05 -0.24
N GLY A 142 -8.95 -14.20 -1.56
CA GLY A 142 -10.21 -14.37 -2.26
C GLY A 142 -10.19 -13.95 -3.73
N ASN A 143 -11.38 -13.86 -4.32
CA ASN A 143 -11.53 -13.44 -5.72
C ASN A 143 -11.02 -12.01 -5.93
N CYS A 144 -10.44 -11.78 -7.10
CA CYS A 144 -10.05 -10.45 -7.58
C CYS A 144 -11.28 -9.53 -7.71
N THR A 145 -11.46 -8.67 -6.71
CA THR A 145 -12.53 -7.65 -6.57
C THR A 145 -11.92 -6.32 -6.15
N SER A 146 -12.66 -5.21 -6.32
CA SER A 146 -12.27 -3.89 -5.82
C SER A 146 -11.78 -3.94 -4.36
N GLY A 147 -12.56 -4.56 -3.47
CA GLY A 147 -12.20 -4.67 -2.05
C GLY A 147 -10.90 -5.41 -1.80
N THR A 148 -10.67 -6.55 -2.47
CA THR A 148 -9.41 -7.30 -2.31
C THR A 148 -8.21 -6.60 -2.93
N VAL A 149 -8.40 -5.83 -4.02
CA VAL A 149 -7.31 -5.07 -4.65
C VAL A 149 -6.93 -3.88 -3.79
N GLY A 150 -7.91 -3.16 -3.26
CA GLY A 150 -7.65 -2.06 -2.34
C GLY A 150 -6.97 -2.53 -1.05
N ALA A 151 -7.32 -3.71 -0.54
CA ALA A 151 -6.79 -4.25 0.71
C ALA A 151 -5.28 -4.59 0.69
N ILE A 152 -4.66 -4.69 -0.48
CA ILE A 152 -3.22 -4.96 -0.62
C ILE A 152 -2.38 -3.69 -0.80
N LEU A 153 -2.99 -2.50 -0.71
CA LEU A 153 -2.26 -1.23 -0.66
C LEU A 153 -1.64 -1.04 0.73
N PRO A 154 -0.44 -0.43 0.82
CA PRO A 154 0.29 -0.32 2.08
C PRO A 154 -0.29 0.69 3.09
N TYR A 155 -1.28 1.49 2.68
CA TYR A 155 -1.92 2.51 3.52
C TYR A 155 -3.34 2.83 3.06
#